data_AF-A0A2T7WMD9-F1
#
_entry.id   AF-A0A2T7WMD9-F1
#
_cell.length_a   1.000
_cell.length_b   1.000
_cell.length_c   1.000
_cell.angle_alpha   90.00
_cell.angle_beta   90.00
_cell.angle_gamma   90.00
#
_symmetry.space_group_name_H-M   'P 1'
#
loop_
_entity.id
_entity.type
_entity.pdbx_description
1 polymer ?
#
loop_
_entity_poly.entity_id
_entity_poly.type
_entity_poly.pdbx_seq_one_letter_code
_entity_poly.pdbx_strand_id
1 'polypeptide(L)'
;MRRVLSIAPLMAVAVLAGCSQIAAIAPVGGNHLTEVRFATIDVLQEQGIALQDVPTCTRGDDGSVACTGTTSTGDDVAASSPGSDPDRVTVTVSSKVVFDGSVSEVIDRAAGVAS
;
A
#
# COMPACT_ATOMS: atom_id res chain seq x y z
N MET A 1 -22.77 -69.42 -19.22
CA MET A 1 -22.55 -68.24 -18.36
C MET A 1 -21.38 -68.54 -17.43
N ARG A 2 -20.18 -68.06 -17.79
CA ARG A 2 -18.92 -68.38 -17.10
C ARG A 2 -18.02 -67.16 -17.23
N ARG A 3 -17.66 -66.57 -16.09
CA ARG A 3 -16.44 -65.80 -15.70
C ARG A 3 -15.91 -64.81 -16.77
N VAL A 4 -15.59 -63.57 -16.42
CA VAL A 4 -14.28 -63.26 -15.83
C VAL A 4 -14.35 -61.89 -15.15
N LEU A 5 -13.78 -61.88 -13.95
CA LEU A 5 -13.44 -60.77 -13.08
C LEU A 5 -12.28 -59.96 -13.71
N SER A 6 -12.25 -58.64 -13.45
CA SER A 6 -11.06 -57.81 -13.19
C SER A 6 -10.65 -56.73 -14.21
N ILE A 7 -10.00 -55.70 -13.65
CA ILE A 7 -9.08 -54.70 -14.22
C ILE A 7 -9.79 -53.41 -14.73
N ALA A 8 -9.53 -52.19 -14.26
CA ALA A 8 -8.58 -51.64 -13.27
C ALA A 8 -9.05 -50.24 -12.82
N PRO A 9 -8.64 -49.77 -11.63
CA PRO A 9 -8.81 -48.39 -11.19
C PRO A 9 -7.67 -47.54 -11.78
N LEU A 10 -7.98 -46.61 -12.68
CA LEU A 10 -6.97 -45.66 -13.18
C LEU A 10 -7.68 -44.34 -13.50
N MET A 11 -7.53 -43.36 -12.60
CA MET A 11 -7.55 -41.90 -12.84
C MET A 11 -8.20 -41.17 -11.66
N ALA A 12 -7.38 -40.76 -10.72
CA ALA A 12 -7.54 -39.45 -10.08
C ALA A 12 -6.13 -38.92 -9.79
N VAL A 13 -5.36 -38.77 -10.87
CA VAL A 13 -4.08 -38.05 -10.85
C VAL A 13 -4.39 -36.59 -10.63
N ALA A 14 -3.95 -36.08 -9.49
CA ALA A 14 -3.43 -34.73 -9.28
C ALA A 14 -4.14 -33.61 -10.05
N VAL A 15 -5.28 -33.17 -9.53
CA VAL A 15 -5.64 -31.75 -9.65
C VAL A 15 -5.22 -31.08 -8.34
N LEU A 16 -3.90 -30.97 -8.14
CA LEU A 16 -3.36 -29.82 -7.42
C LEU A 16 -3.59 -28.62 -8.34
N ALA A 17 -4.83 -28.15 -8.42
CA ALA A 17 -5.12 -26.80 -8.86
C ALA A 17 -4.39 -25.89 -7.88
N GLY A 18 -3.13 -25.61 -8.21
CA GLY A 18 -2.28 -24.70 -7.49
C GLY A 18 -3.04 -23.40 -7.31
N CYS A 19 -2.90 -22.87 -6.11
CA CYS A 19 -3.41 -21.62 -5.62
C CYS A 19 -3.18 -20.47 -6.62
N SER A 20 -4.01 -20.34 -7.64
CA SER A 20 -4.16 -19.08 -8.39
C SER A 20 -5.08 -18.16 -7.59
N GLN A 21 -4.77 -18.00 -6.30
CA GLN A 21 -5.25 -16.85 -5.52
C GLN A 21 -4.42 -15.62 -5.90
N ILE A 22 -4.25 -15.37 -7.21
CA ILE A 22 -4.03 -14.03 -7.75
C ILE A 22 -5.42 -13.44 -8.00
N ALA A 23 -6.33 -13.66 -7.06
CA ALA A 23 -7.47 -12.78 -6.92
C ALA A 23 -6.86 -11.53 -6.29
N ALA A 24 -6.61 -10.53 -7.14
CA ALA A 24 -6.10 -9.22 -6.82
C ALA A 24 -6.36 -8.87 -5.35
N ILE A 25 -5.30 -8.82 -4.55
CA ILE A 25 -5.36 -8.16 -3.26
C ILE A 25 -5.89 -6.78 -3.59
N ALA A 26 -7.13 -6.50 -3.19
CA ALA A 26 -7.70 -5.17 -3.35
C ALA A 26 -6.68 -4.18 -2.78
N PRO A 27 -6.42 -3.03 -3.43
CA PRO A 27 -5.43 -2.09 -2.92
C PRO A 27 -5.67 -1.88 -1.43
N VAL A 28 -4.68 -2.16 -0.59
CA VAL A 28 -4.75 -1.87 0.86
C VAL A 28 -4.95 -0.36 1.11
N GLY A 29 -4.86 0.43 0.04
CA GLY A 29 -5.26 1.82 -0.12
C GLY A 29 -6.68 2.09 -0.64
N GLY A 30 -7.70 1.29 -0.36
CA GLY A 30 -9.06 1.52 -0.90
C GLY A 30 -9.73 2.90 -0.60
N ASN A 31 -9.05 3.82 0.06
CA ASN A 31 -9.49 5.19 0.32
C ASN A 31 -8.28 6.14 0.28
N HIS A 32 -8.33 7.19 -0.56
CA HIS A 32 -7.24 8.16 -0.78
C HIS A 32 -6.60 8.71 0.51
N LEU A 33 -7.37 8.92 1.59
CA LEU A 33 -6.85 9.33 2.89
C LEU A 33 -5.87 8.31 3.49
N THR A 34 -6.23 7.04 3.40
CA THR A 34 -5.41 5.93 3.89
C THR A 34 -4.14 5.79 3.04
N GLU A 35 -4.24 5.96 1.72
CA GLU A 35 -3.09 5.93 0.81
C GLU A 35 -2.08 7.03 1.12
N VAL A 36 -2.54 8.27 1.25
CA VAL A 36 -1.67 9.40 1.58
C VAL A 36 -1.05 9.22 2.97
N ARG A 37 -1.79 8.66 3.93
CA ARG A 37 -1.24 8.31 5.25
C ARG A 37 -0.10 7.30 5.14
N PHE A 38 -0.30 6.20 4.41
CA PHE A 38 0.74 5.18 4.25
C PHE A 38 1.93 5.73 3.47
N ALA A 39 1.72 6.42 2.35
CA ALA A 39 2.79 7.04 1.59
C ALA A 39 3.61 8.04 2.44
N THR A 40 2.95 8.82 3.31
CA THR A 40 3.66 9.72 4.25
C THR A 40 4.54 8.94 5.21
N ILE A 41 4.02 7.85 5.80
CA ILE A 41 4.75 7.00 6.73
C ILE A 41 5.94 6.32 6.03
N ASP A 42 5.73 5.80 4.83
CA ASP A 42 6.72 5.06 4.05
C ASP A 42 7.85 5.98 3.59
N VAL A 43 7.53 7.18 3.07
CA VAL A 43 8.53 8.22 2.76
C VAL A 43 9.41 8.52 3.96
N LEU A 44 8.82 8.72 5.14
CA LEU A 44 9.60 9.07 6.33
C LEU A 44 10.48 7.90 6.79
N GLN A 45 9.98 6.66 6.71
CA GLN A 45 10.78 5.47 7.01
C GLN A 45 11.93 5.27 6.04
N GLU A 46 11.71 5.46 4.72
CA GLU A 46 12.77 5.40 3.70
C GLU A 46 13.88 6.44 3.96
N GLN A 47 13.52 7.60 4.50
CA GLN A 47 14.46 8.66 4.88
C GLN A 47 15.07 8.46 6.28
N GLY A 48 14.71 7.40 7.00
CA GLY A 48 15.18 7.14 8.37
C GLY A 48 14.64 8.12 9.41
N ILE A 49 13.53 8.81 9.12
CA ILE A 49 12.88 9.79 10.00
C ILE A 49 11.84 9.08 10.84
N ALA A 50 12.14 8.89 12.12
CA ALA A 50 11.21 8.27 13.06
C ALA A 50 10.08 9.23 13.45
N LEU A 51 8.86 8.72 13.44
CA LEU A 51 7.67 9.43 13.90
C LEU A 51 7.47 9.27 15.41
N GLN A 52 6.97 10.31 16.07
CA GLN A 52 6.52 10.22 17.46
C GLN A 52 5.23 9.40 17.55
N ASP A 53 4.30 9.66 16.63
CA ASP A 53 3.02 8.98 16.49
C ASP A 53 2.60 8.94 15.01
N VAL A 54 1.62 8.09 14.68
CA VAL A 54 1.05 8.01 13.33
C VAL A 54 0.41 9.36 12.94
N PRO A 55 0.69 9.93 11.75
CA PRO A 55 0.12 11.21 11.33
C PRO A 55 -1.41 11.18 11.29
N THR A 56 -2.04 12.24 11.76
CA THR A 56 -3.49 12.45 11.63
C THR A 56 -3.79 13.00 10.26
N CYS A 57 -4.68 12.36 9.51
CA CYS A 57 -5.06 12.79 8.16
C CYS A 57 -6.53 13.19 8.12
N THR A 58 -6.83 14.23 7.36
CA THR A 58 -8.18 14.72 7.11
C THR A 58 -8.42 14.85 5.62
N ARG A 59 -9.68 14.72 5.21
CA ARG A 59 -10.11 14.93 3.83
C ARG A 59 -10.90 16.23 3.74
N GLY A 60 -10.53 17.10 2.80
CA GLY A 60 -11.27 18.29 2.43
C GLY A 60 -12.48 17.99 1.56
N ASP A 61 -13.40 18.96 1.46
CA ASP A 61 -14.62 18.85 0.64
C ASP A 61 -14.30 18.71 -0.87
N ASP A 62 -13.15 19.23 -1.29
CA ASP A 62 -12.61 19.12 -2.65
C ASP A 62 -11.93 17.77 -2.93
N GLY A 63 -11.95 16.84 -1.96
CA GLY A 63 -11.32 15.54 -2.05
C GLY A 63 -9.83 15.53 -1.70
N SER A 64 -9.22 16.69 -1.42
CA SER A 64 -7.82 16.77 -0.96
C SER A 64 -7.61 16.04 0.36
N VAL A 65 -6.40 15.57 0.59
CA VAL A 65 -5.98 14.99 1.87
C VAL A 65 -4.79 15.76 2.42
N ALA A 66 -4.89 16.11 3.70
CA ALA A 66 -3.80 16.70 4.46
C ALA A 66 -3.52 15.84 5.70
N CYS A 67 -2.25 15.51 5.92
CA CYS A 67 -1.77 14.80 7.09
C CYS A 67 -0.83 15.68 7.92
N THR A 68 -0.95 15.62 9.24
CA THR A 68 -0.07 16.31 10.19
C THR A 68 0.42 15.36 11.26
N GLY A 69 1.66 15.51 11.68
CA GLY A 69 2.28 14.74 12.75
C GLY A 69 3.55 15.39 13.28
N THR A 70 4.31 14.64 14.07
CA THR A 70 5.58 15.09 14.63
C THR A 70 6.59 13.95 14.58
N THR A 71 7.85 14.25 14.31
CA THR A 71 8.94 13.27 14.43
C THR A 71 9.25 12.97 15.90
N SER A 72 10.00 11.90 16.16
CA SER A 72 10.50 11.59 17.52
C SER A 72 11.47 12.65 18.06
N THR A 73 11.98 13.54 17.20
CA THR A 73 12.82 14.69 17.55
C THR A 73 12.01 15.97 17.80
N GLY A 74 10.69 15.94 17.59
CA GLY A 74 9.80 17.09 17.78
C GLY A 74 9.63 17.98 16.54
N ASP A 75 10.13 17.56 15.37
CA ASP A 75 9.97 18.30 14.13
C ASP A 75 8.56 18.10 13.54
N ASP A 76 7.96 19.17 13.04
CA ASP A 76 6.63 19.11 12.42
C ASP A 76 6.67 18.31 11.11
N VAL A 77 5.74 17.39 10.95
CA VAL A 77 5.49 16.63 9.72
C VAL A 77 4.19 17.12 9.10
N ALA A 78 4.22 17.46 7.81
CA ALA A 78 3.02 17.74 7.04
C ALA A 78 3.08 17.05 5.68
N ALA A 79 1.97 16.44 5.26
CA ALA A 79 1.79 15.95 3.90
C ALA A 79 0.50 16.49 3.29
N SER A 80 0.53 16.74 1.99
CA SER A 80 -0.61 17.24 1.23
C SER A 80 -0.73 16.49 -0.09
N SER A 81 -1.96 16.08 -0.41
CA SER A 81 -2.34 15.57 -1.72
C SER A 81 -3.60 16.29 -2.21
N PRO A 82 -3.55 16.95 -3.38
CA PRO A 82 -4.68 17.72 -3.88
C PRO A 82 -5.77 16.80 -4.45
N GLY A 83 -7.04 17.16 -4.27
CA GLY A 83 -8.16 16.38 -4.83
C GLY A 83 -8.19 16.38 -6.36
N SER A 84 -7.58 17.38 -7.01
CA SER A 84 -7.43 17.47 -8.47
C SER A 84 -6.35 16.54 -9.05
N ASP A 85 -5.43 16.06 -8.21
CA ASP A 85 -4.35 15.15 -8.57
C ASP A 85 -4.05 14.22 -7.38
N PRO A 86 -4.96 13.26 -7.09
CA PRO A 86 -4.90 12.43 -5.89
C PRO A 86 -3.74 11.42 -5.91
N ASP A 87 -3.10 11.23 -7.06
CA ASP A 87 -1.92 10.38 -7.17
C ASP A 87 -0.65 11.11 -6.72
N ARG A 88 -0.69 12.42 -6.51
CA ARG A 88 0.49 13.21 -6.11
C ARG A 88 0.47 13.53 -4.61
N VAL A 89 1.60 13.37 -3.94
CA VAL A 89 1.79 13.74 -2.53
C VAL A 89 3.08 14.52 -2.34
N THR A 90 2.99 15.59 -1.56
CA THR A 90 4.15 16.35 -1.08
C THR A 90 4.26 16.12 0.43
N VAL A 91 5.44 15.73 0.91
CA VAL A 91 5.74 15.51 2.33
C VAL A 91 6.83 16.48 2.77
N THR A 92 6.63 17.09 3.92
CA THR A 92 7.55 18.06 4.52
C THR A 92 7.89 17.72 5.96
N VAL A 93 9.11 18.06 6.37
CA VAL A 93 9.58 18.04 7.76
C VAL A 93 10.17 19.40 8.10
N SER A 94 9.66 20.06 9.14
CA SER A 94 10.07 21.43 9.52
C SER A 94 10.06 22.38 8.31
N SER A 95 8.99 22.32 7.50
CA SER A 95 8.77 23.06 6.25
C SER A 95 9.73 22.76 5.08
N LYS A 96 10.65 21.80 5.22
CA LYS A 96 11.49 21.33 4.10
C LYS A 96 10.79 20.19 3.39
N VAL A 97 10.70 20.25 2.06
CA VAL A 97 10.20 19.15 1.23
C VAL A 97 11.19 17.99 1.32
N VAL A 98 10.72 16.86 1.84
CA VAL A 98 11.47 15.59 1.89
C VAL A 98 11.03 14.63 0.79
N PHE A 99 9.83 14.84 0.24
CA PHE A 99 9.32 14.10 -0.90
C PHE A 99 8.28 14.92 -1.66
N ASP A 100 8.29 14.80 -2.98
CA ASP A 100 7.29 15.37 -3.86
C ASP A 100 7.15 14.49 -5.10
N GLY A 101 6.06 13.73 -5.21
CA GLY A 101 5.94 12.70 -6.24
C GLY A 101 4.67 11.87 -6.12
N SER A 102 4.70 10.66 -6.70
CA SER A 102 3.54 9.78 -6.76
C SER A 102 3.32 8.99 -5.47
N VAL A 103 2.07 8.90 -5.01
CA VAL A 103 1.61 8.04 -3.93
C VAL A 103 1.81 6.57 -4.27
N SER A 104 1.48 6.15 -5.50
CA SER A 104 1.61 4.75 -5.92
C SER A 104 3.07 4.31 -6.00
N GLU A 105 3.97 5.18 -6.46
CA GLU A 105 5.40 4.87 -6.52
C GLU A 105 6.00 4.64 -5.14
N VAL A 106 5.60 5.44 -4.14
CA VAL A 106 6.03 5.25 -2.76
C VAL A 106 5.55 3.91 -2.22
N ILE A 107 4.27 3.59 -2.40
CA ILE A 107 3.68 2.34 -1.91
C ILE A 107 4.33 1.13 -2.59
N ASP A 108 4.57 1.20 -3.90
CA ASP A 108 5.22 0.15 -4.67
C ASP A 108 6.68 -0.06 -4.25
N ARG A 109 7.39 1.02 -3.91
CA ARG A 109 8.75 0.95 -3.38
C ARG A 109 8.78 0.32 -1.99
N ALA A 110 7.87 0.73 -1.11
CA ALA A 110 7.72 0.15 0.23
C ALA A 110 7.33 -1.34 0.18
N ALA A 111 6.52 -1.74 -0.81
CA ALA A 111 6.16 -3.13 -1.06
C ALA A 111 7.29 -3.96 -1.71
N GLY A 112 8.40 -3.34 -2.12
CA GLY A 112 9.52 -4.00 -2.78
C GLY A 112 9.23 -4.44 -4.21
N VAL A 113 8.25 -3.81 -4.88
CA VAL A 113 7.84 -4.13 -6.26
C VAL A 113 8.27 -3.07 -7.28
N ALA A 114 8.70 -1.88 -6.84
CA ALA A 114 9.41 -0.91 -7.67
C ALA A 114 10.93 -1.18 -7.64
N SER A 115 11.61 -1.08 -8.80
CA SER A 115 13.05 -1.32 -9.00
C SER A 115 13.83 -0.03 -9.21
#